data_AF-A0A6I9QPE3-F1
#
_entry.id   AF-A0A6I9QPE3-F1
#
_cell.length_a   1.000
_cell.length_b   1.000
_cell.length_c   1.000
_cell.angle_alpha   90.00
_cell.angle_beta   90.00
_cell.angle_gamma   90.00
#
_symmetry.space_group_name_H-M   'P 1'
#
loop_
_entity.id
_entity.type
_entity.pdbx_description
1 polymer ?
#
loop_
_entity_poly.entity_id
_entity_poly.type
_entity_poly.pdbx_seq_one_letter_code
_entity_poly.pdbx_strand_id
1 'polypeptide(L)'
;MAAAVGNLSPAAILGSVAAARLLPPRSTVSFKTPSLLTRSLPSLRPIRPPGPQFQVRAARTESGSVSLGFRAPYFELPEPLTGKVWKLDDFEPYPALLVMFICNHCPFVKHLKKDIVKLTNFYMGKGLAVVAISSNSTVTHPQDGPQFMAEEAKLFNYPFPYLFDESQDVARAFGAVCTPEFFLFKKDGRRPFELFYRGRFDDSRPSNNVPITGRDLSLAIDCALSGQQLSSVQKPRIPL
;
A
#
# COMPACT_ATOMS: atom_id res chain seq x y z
N MET A 1 10.26 -58.49 -27.83
CA MET A 1 9.61 -59.26 -26.75
C MET A 1 8.63 -58.32 -26.07
N ALA A 2 7.35 -58.36 -26.49
CA ALA A 2 6.20 -58.88 -25.74
C ALA A 2 5.61 -57.77 -24.82
N ALA A 3 4.44 -57.18 -25.12
CA ALA A 3 3.06 -57.68 -24.88
C ALA A 3 2.82 -57.91 -23.36
N ALA A 4 1.72 -57.53 -22.68
CA ALA A 4 0.30 -57.42 -23.02
C ALA A 4 -0.43 -56.64 -21.87
N VAL A 5 -1.48 -55.84 -22.10
CA VAL A 5 -2.94 -56.14 -22.10
C VAL A 5 -3.56 -56.56 -20.75
N GLY A 6 -4.70 -55.91 -20.39
CA GLY A 6 -5.71 -56.38 -19.42
C GLY A 6 -6.44 -55.21 -18.72
N ASN A 7 -7.45 -54.52 -19.28
CA ASN A 7 -8.86 -54.85 -19.56
C ASN A 7 -9.80 -55.14 -18.36
N LEU A 8 -10.78 -54.21 -18.21
CA LEU A 8 -12.24 -54.38 -18.03
C LEU A 8 -12.87 -54.90 -16.70
N SER A 9 -13.60 -53.98 -16.00
CA SER A 9 -15.07 -53.92 -15.71
C SER A 9 -15.84 -55.17 -15.18
N PRO A 10 -17.18 -55.14 -14.86
CA PRO A 10 -18.15 -54.06 -14.57
C PRO A 10 -19.17 -54.39 -13.41
N ALA A 11 -20.22 -53.54 -13.25
CA ALA A 11 -21.64 -53.83 -12.89
C ALA A 11 -22.17 -52.93 -11.73
N ALA A 12 -23.09 -51.95 -11.92
CA ALA A 12 -24.52 -51.99 -12.31
C ALA A 12 -25.43 -52.45 -11.13
N ILE A 13 -26.51 -51.76 -10.72
CA ILE A 13 -27.87 -51.73 -11.31
C ILE A 13 -28.85 -50.94 -10.38
N LEU A 14 -29.83 -50.25 -11.00
CA LEU A 14 -31.23 -49.87 -10.66
C LEU A 14 -31.68 -49.79 -9.17
N GLY A 15 -32.52 -48.86 -8.71
CA GLY A 15 -33.62 -48.07 -9.29
C GLY A 15 -34.88 -48.24 -8.41
N SER A 16 -35.71 -47.20 -8.22
CA SER A 16 -37.17 -47.35 -8.07
C SER A 16 -37.89 -45.99 -7.98
N VAL A 17 -39.00 -45.92 -8.72
CA VAL A 17 -39.98 -44.83 -8.81
C VAL A 17 -41.24 -45.34 -8.11
N ALA A 18 -41.93 -44.50 -7.34
CA ALA A 18 -43.32 -44.77 -6.96
C ALA A 18 -44.13 -43.48 -6.86
N ALA A 19 -45.17 -43.41 -7.69
CA ALA A 19 -46.13 -42.31 -7.77
C ALA A 19 -47.43 -42.64 -7.01
N ALA A 20 -48.03 -41.58 -6.48
CA ALA A 20 -49.46 -41.27 -6.36
C ALA A 20 -50.46 -42.30 -5.80
N ARG A 21 -51.23 -41.88 -4.79
CA ARG A 21 -52.66 -42.21 -4.63
C ARG A 21 -53.45 -41.03 -4.06
N LEU A 22 -54.47 -40.62 -4.81
CA LEU A 22 -55.53 -39.65 -4.49
C LEU A 22 -56.72 -40.39 -3.88
N LEU A 23 -57.40 -39.80 -2.88
CA LEU A 23 -58.79 -40.08 -2.46
C LEU A 23 -59.40 -38.83 -1.74
N PRO A 24 -60.73 -38.72 -1.59
CA PRO A 24 -61.54 -37.55 -1.98
C PRO A 24 -62.05 -36.70 -0.76
N PRO A 25 -62.89 -35.65 -0.96
CA PRO A 25 -63.00 -34.53 -0.02
C PRO A 25 -64.08 -34.73 1.05
N ARG A 26 -63.87 -34.10 2.21
CA ARG A 26 -64.93 -33.75 3.16
C ARG A 26 -64.78 -32.30 3.59
N SER A 27 -65.80 -31.52 3.23
CA SER A 27 -66.11 -30.20 3.77
C SER A 27 -66.49 -30.31 5.24
N THR A 28 -66.00 -29.39 6.08
CA THR A 28 -66.85 -28.55 6.94
C THR A 28 -66.02 -27.58 7.80
N VAL A 29 -66.43 -26.32 7.70
CA VAL A 29 -66.55 -25.31 8.77
C VAL A 29 -65.25 -24.64 9.27
N SER A 30 -65.16 -23.39 8.80
CA SER A 30 -64.31 -22.29 9.25
C SER A 30 -64.54 -21.95 10.73
N PHE A 31 -63.46 -21.94 11.51
CA PHE A 31 -63.31 -21.08 12.68
C PHE A 31 -62.01 -20.29 12.51
N LYS A 32 -62.15 -18.98 12.29
CA LYS A 32 -61.04 -18.02 12.23
C LYS A 32 -60.45 -17.87 13.64
N THR A 33 -59.28 -18.42 13.86
CA THR A 33 -58.37 -17.97 14.93
C THR A 33 -57.45 -16.88 14.37
N PRO A 34 -57.25 -15.75 15.07
CA PRO A 34 -56.31 -14.74 14.62
C PRO A 34 -54.89 -15.27 14.83
N SER A 35 -54.23 -15.65 13.74
CA SER A 35 -52.79 -15.84 13.69
C SER A 35 -52.13 -14.51 14.03
N LEU A 36 -51.47 -14.45 15.19
CA LEU A 36 -50.50 -13.42 15.48
C LEU A 36 -49.37 -13.58 14.45
N LEU A 37 -49.37 -12.70 13.45
CA LEU A 37 -48.22 -12.50 12.57
C LEU A 37 -47.04 -12.03 13.44
N THR A 38 -46.23 -12.96 13.92
CA THR A 38 -44.86 -12.69 14.34
C THR A 38 -44.11 -12.20 13.12
N ARG A 39 -44.17 -10.89 12.90
CA ARG A 39 -43.34 -10.18 11.94
C ARG A 39 -41.92 -10.29 12.46
N SER A 40 -41.12 -11.19 11.89
CA SER A 40 -39.70 -11.28 12.16
C SER A 40 -39.07 -9.92 11.86
N LEU A 41 -38.70 -9.18 12.91
CA LEU A 41 -37.91 -7.97 12.79
C LEU A 41 -36.60 -8.35 12.08
N PRO A 42 -36.23 -7.69 10.97
CA PRO A 42 -34.91 -7.89 10.41
C PRO A 42 -33.89 -7.50 11.48
N SER A 43 -32.97 -8.42 11.79
CA SER A 43 -31.85 -8.18 12.68
C SER A 43 -31.12 -6.92 12.23
N LEU A 44 -31.33 -5.82 12.94
CA LEU A 44 -30.56 -4.59 12.80
C LEU A 44 -29.11 -4.92 13.17
N ARG A 45 -28.30 -5.24 12.16
CA ARG A 45 -26.85 -5.24 12.32
C ARG A 45 -26.47 -3.79 12.65
N PRO A 46 -25.67 -3.54 13.71
CA PRO A 46 -25.20 -2.20 13.98
C PRO A 46 -24.44 -1.70 12.75
N ILE A 47 -24.94 -0.64 12.11
CA ILE A 47 -24.15 0.08 11.12
C ILE A 47 -23.04 0.75 11.91
N ARG A 48 -21.86 0.12 11.89
CA ARG A 48 -20.65 0.72 12.43
C ARG A 48 -20.40 1.97 11.57
N PRO A 49 -20.35 3.18 12.15
CA PRO A 49 -19.97 4.36 11.37
C PRO A 49 -18.60 4.07 10.73
N PRO A 50 -18.36 4.46 9.47
CA PRO A 50 -17.04 4.33 8.89
C PRO A 50 -16.08 5.03 9.85
N GLY A 51 -15.10 4.28 10.37
CA GLY A 51 -14.00 4.88 11.10
C GLY A 51 -13.37 5.98 10.23
N PRO A 52 -12.67 6.95 10.83
CA PRO A 52 -12.04 8.02 10.07
C PRO A 52 -11.22 7.41 8.91
N GLN A 53 -11.59 7.77 7.68
CA GLN A 53 -10.90 7.30 6.48
C GLN A 53 -9.48 7.85 6.50
N PHE A 54 -8.50 6.96 6.69
CA PHE A 54 -7.10 7.31 6.55
C PHE A 54 -6.82 7.61 5.09
N GLN A 55 -6.45 8.85 4.77
CA GLN A 55 -6.07 9.24 3.43
C GLN A 55 -4.71 9.93 3.46
N VAL A 56 -3.79 9.44 2.64
CA VAL A 56 -2.58 10.20 2.30
C VAL A 56 -3.01 11.37 1.44
N ARG A 57 -2.78 12.59 1.93
CA ARG A 57 -3.26 13.81 1.28
C ARG A 57 -2.20 14.35 0.31
N ALA A 58 -2.60 14.63 -0.91
CA ALA A 58 -1.80 15.44 -1.85
C ALA A 58 -1.88 16.94 -1.50
N ALA A 59 -1.61 17.29 -0.25
CA ALA A 59 -1.76 18.64 0.29
C ALA A 59 -0.85 18.87 1.50
N ARG A 60 -0.58 20.15 1.80
CA ARG A 60 0.16 20.64 2.97
C ARG A 60 -0.43 20.07 4.27
N THR A 61 0.15 18.98 4.77
CA THR A 61 -0.27 18.34 6.03
C THR A 61 0.96 18.05 6.89
N GLU A 62 0.84 18.33 8.19
CA GLU A 62 1.89 18.03 9.16
C GLU A 62 2.00 16.52 9.38
N SER A 63 3.22 15.99 9.30
CA SER A 63 3.50 14.62 9.70
C SER A 63 3.63 14.53 11.21
N GLY A 64 2.95 13.56 11.84
CA GLY A 64 3.02 13.33 13.28
C GLY A 64 4.40 12.85 13.77
N SER A 65 4.71 13.03 15.05
CA SER A 65 5.96 12.56 15.65
C SER A 65 6.04 11.03 15.67
N VAL A 66 6.86 10.46 14.80
CA VAL A 66 7.34 9.08 14.95
C VAL A 66 8.68 9.13 15.67
N SER A 67 8.81 8.34 16.73
CA SER A 67 10.00 8.29 17.59
C SER A 67 11.20 7.67 16.86
N LEU A 68 12.41 8.16 17.15
CA LEU A 68 13.65 7.50 16.77
C LEU A 68 13.65 6.04 17.28
N GLY A 69 14.09 5.10 16.44
CA GLY A 69 14.01 3.65 16.71
C GLY A 69 12.74 2.96 16.18
N PHE A 70 11.87 3.69 15.46
CA PHE A 70 10.78 3.09 14.71
C PHE A 70 11.31 2.15 13.63
N ARG A 71 10.96 0.86 13.71
CA ARG A 71 11.35 -0.13 12.72
C ARG A 71 10.55 0.07 11.43
N ALA A 72 11.18 -0.13 10.28
CA ALA A 72 10.47 -0.13 9.00
C ALA A 72 9.34 -1.16 9.05
N PRO A 73 8.07 -0.75 8.87
CA PRO A 73 6.96 -1.69 8.75
C PRO A 73 7.18 -2.61 7.56
N TYR A 74 6.81 -3.88 7.73
CA TYR A 74 6.80 -4.82 6.62
C TYR A 74 5.82 -4.35 5.54
N PHE A 75 6.20 -4.57 4.28
CA PHE A 75 5.32 -4.39 3.14
C PHE A 75 5.61 -5.48 2.11
N GLU A 76 4.57 -5.81 1.34
CA GLU A 76 4.63 -6.66 0.15
C GLU A 76 3.68 -6.04 -0.87
N LEU A 77 4.22 -5.33 -1.86
CA LEU A 77 3.42 -4.51 -2.78
C LEU A 77 3.81 -4.77 -4.24
N PRO A 78 2.85 -4.74 -5.17
CA PRO A 78 3.12 -4.88 -6.59
C PRO A 78 3.72 -3.58 -7.17
N GLU A 79 4.67 -3.75 -8.09
CA GLU A 79 5.17 -2.69 -8.97
C GLU A 79 4.39 -2.74 -10.30
N PRO A 80 3.58 -1.72 -10.64
CA PRO A 80 2.79 -1.72 -11.88
C PRO A 80 3.61 -1.78 -13.16
N LEU A 81 4.84 -1.24 -13.16
CA LEU A 81 5.71 -1.19 -14.33
C LEU A 81 6.18 -2.58 -14.79
N THR A 82 6.62 -3.40 -13.84
CA THR A 82 7.26 -4.69 -14.11
C THR A 82 6.36 -5.87 -13.79
N GLY A 83 5.31 -5.66 -12.98
CA GLY A 83 4.50 -6.71 -12.38
C GLY A 83 5.18 -7.44 -11.22
N LYS A 84 6.43 -7.09 -10.87
CA LYS A 84 7.14 -7.70 -9.75
C LYS A 84 6.52 -7.27 -8.43
N VAL A 85 6.37 -8.22 -7.50
CA VAL A 85 6.05 -7.92 -6.11
C VAL A 85 7.35 -7.69 -5.35
N TRP A 86 7.41 -6.58 -4.61
CA TRP A 86 8.55 -6.19 -3.79
C TRP A 86 8.21 -6.29 -2.31
N LYS A 87 9.14 -6.82 -1.53
CA LYS A 87 9.04 -6.98 -0.07
C LYS A 87 10.10 -6.13 0.61
N LEU A 88 9.88 -5.80 1.88
CA LEU A 88 10.92 -5.15 2.69
C LEU A 88 12.25 -5.94 2.66
N ASP A 89 12.15 -7.28 2.68
CA ASP A 89 13.28 -8.20 2.69
C ASP A 89 14.17 -8.11 1.42
N ASP A 90 13.62 -7.67 0.28
CA ASP A 90 14.39 -7.48 -0.95
C ASP A 90 15.46 -6.38 -0.81
N PHE A 91 15.32 -5.51 0.20
CA PHE A 91 16.24 -4.41 0.50
C PHE A 91 17.24 -4.75 1.62
N GLU A 92 17.18 -5.93 2.23
CA GLU A 92 18.10 -6.37 3.28
C GLU A 92 19.59 -6.34 2.91
N PRO A 93 20.03 -6.51 1.66
CA PRO A 93 21.44 -6.36 1.32
C PRO A 93 21.99 -4.94 1.52
N TYR A 94 21.14 -3.91 1.64
CA TYR A 94 21.55 -2.51 1.65
C TYR A 94 21.67 -1.93 3.08
N PRO A 95 22.69 -1.10 3.37
CA PRO A 95 22.86 -0.46 4.68
C PRO A 95 21.81 0.60 5.01
N ALA A 96 21.16 1.18 4.00
CA ALA A 96 20.13 2.19 4.15
C ALA A 96 19.01 2.01 3.12
N LEU A 97 17.78 2.36 3.50
CA LEU A 97 16.59 2.28 2.68
C LEU A 97 15.83 3.61 2.75
N LEU A 98 15.59 4.23 1.60
CA LEU A 98 14.69 5.38 1.46
C LEU A 98 13.33 4.90 0.95
N VAL A 99 12.31 5.01 1.80
CA VAL A 99 10.90 4.82 1.44
C VAL A 99 10.26 6.18 1.20
N MET A 100 9.65 6.37 0.03
CA MET A 100 9.02 7.64 -0.36
C MET A 100 7.54 7.42 -0.65
N PHE A 101 6.66 8.12 0.07
CA PHE A 101 5.25 8.18 -0.30
C PHE A 101 5.05 9.33 -1.28
N ILE A 102 4.72 9.01 -2.53
CA ILE A 102 4.55 9.97 -3.62
C ILE A 102 3.26 9.69 -4.39
N CYS A 103 2.87 10.61 -5.26
CA CYS A 103 1.77 10.40 -6.20
C CYS A 103 1.99 11.20 -7.49
N ASN A 104 1.20 10.91 -8.53
CA ASN A 104 1.45 11.43 -9.87
C ASN A 104 0.94 12.88 -10.01
N HIS A 105 -0.15 13.21 -9.31
CA HIS A 105 -0.85 14.48 -9.50
C HIS A 105 -0.43 15.62 -8.57
N CYS A 106 0.16 15.33 -7.41
CA CYS A 106 0.47 16.33 -6.39
C CYS A 106 1.46 17.39 -6.92
N PRO A 107 1.15 18.70 -6.76
CA PRO A 107 2.05 19.76 -7.21
C PRO A 107 3.41 19.74 -6.51
N PHE A 108 3.47 19.33 -5.23
CA PHE A 108 4.72 19.20 -4.49
C PHE A 108 5.58 18.05 -5.00
N VAL A 109 4.96 16.92 -5.40
CA VAL A 109 5.70 15.81 -6.03
C VAL A 109 6.21 16.24 -7.40
N LYS A 110 5.33 16.82 -8.24
CA LYS A 110 5.68 17.34 -9.57
C LYS A 110 6.86 18.31 -9.54
N HIS A 111 6.91 19.19 -8.53
CA HIS A 111 8.02 20.11 -8.29
C HIS A 111 9.36 19.37 -8.09
N LEU A 112 9.35 18.21 -7.43
CA LEU A 112 10.56 17.48 -7.05
C LEU A 112 10.93 16.28 -7.94
N LYS A 113 10.07 15.83 -8.87
CA LYS A 113 10.26 14.55 -9.62
C LYS A 113 11.65 14.39 -10.21
N LYS A 114 12.15 15.42 -10.91
CA LYS A 114 13.46 15.37 -11.58
C LYS A 114 14.62 15.30 -10.58
N ASP A 115 14.52 16.05 -9.50
CA ASP A 115 15.55 16.11 -8.46
C ASP A 115 15.55 14.85 -7.58
N ILE A 116 14.39 14.24 -7.35
CA ILE A 116 14.30 12.91 -6.74
C ILE A 116 15.07 11.91 -7.59
N VAL A 117 14.79 11.83 -8.90
CA VAL A 117 15.50 10.90 -9.82
C VAL A 117 17.01 11.15 -9.82
N LYS A 118 17.44 12.42 -9.87
CA LYS A 118 18.85 12.78 -9.84
C LYS A 118 19.52 12.35 -8.53
N LEU A 119 18.89 12.64 -7.38
CA LEU A 119 19.41 12.32 -6.05
C LEU A 119 19.47 10.80 -5.86
N THR A 120 18.41 10.08 -6.19
CA THR A 120 18.36 8.63 -5.98
C THR A 120 19.34 7.90 -6.88
N ASN A 121 19.49 8.29 -8.16
CA ASN A 121 20.52 7.71 -9.02
C ASN A 121 21.93 7.84 -8.42
N PHE A 122 22.25 9.02 -7.88
CA PHE A 122 23.55 9.27 -7.27
C PHE A 122 23.79 8.40 -6.02
N TYR A 123 22.80 8.30 -5.14
CA TYR A 123 22.96 7.57 -3.87
C TYR A 123 22.77 6.06 -3.99
N MET A 124 22.00 5.58 -4.96
CA MET A 124 21.90 4.15 -5.25
C MET A 124 23.25 3.56 -5.66
N GLY A 125 24.05 4.31 -6.42
CA GLY A 125 25.45 3.96 -6.73
C GLY A 125 26.37 3.91 -5.50
N LYS A 126 25.93 4.41 -4.35
CA LYS A 126 26.67 4.41 -3.06
C LYS A 126 26.10 3.43 -2.04
N GLY A 127 25.16 2.58 -2.43
CA GLY A 127 24.55 1.57 -1.56
C GLY A 127 23.27 2.00 -0.84
N LEU A 128 22.61 3.08 -1.28
CA LEU A 128 21.24 3.38 -0.84
C LEU A 128 20.24 2.49 -1.60
N ALA A 129 19.38 1.77 -0.89
CA ALA A 129 18.15 1.23 -1.48
C ALA A 129 17.07 2.32 -1.51
N VAL A 130 16.24 2.32 -2.56
CA VAL A 130 15.15 3.29 -2.70
C VAL A 130 13.89 2.57 -3.17
N VAL A 131 12.74 2.97 -2.61
CA VAL A 131 11.42 2.52 -3.03
C VAL A 131 10.43 3.68 -2.93
N ALA A 132 9.60 3.84 -3.96
CA ALA A 132 8.48 4.77 -3.95
C ALA A 132 7.17 4.01 -3.77
N ILE A 133 6.20 4.57 -3.05
CA ILE A 133 4.89 3.97 -2.80
C ILE A 133 3.81 5.02 -3.07
N SER A 134 2.80 4.66 -3.86
CA SER A 134 1.55 5.41 -4.01
C SER A 134 0.44 4.70 -3.24
N SER A 135 -0.20 5.41 -2.32
CA SER A 135 -1.34 4.92 -1.52
C SER A 135 -2.60 5.77 -1.75
N ASN A 136 -2.63 6.51 -2.86
CA ASN A 136 -3.72 7.41 -3.20
C ASN A 136 -4.93 6.64 -3.74
N SER A 137 -6.14 7.10 -3.42
CA SER A 137 -7.37 6.45 -3.89
C SER A 137 -7.57 6.70 -5.39
N THR A 138 -7.57 5.63 -6.17
CA THR A 138 -7.77 5.67 -7.64
C THR A 138 -9.20 6.03 -8.04
N VAL A 139 -10.16 5.92 -7.12
CA VAL A 139 -11.55 6.37 -7.33
C VAL A 139 -11.61 7.89 -7.37
N THR A 140 -10.89 8.55 -6.46
CA THR A 140 -10.88 10.02 -6.34
C THR A 140 -9.80 10.67 -7.21
N HIS A 141 -8.69 9.96 -7.44
CA HIS A 141 -7.54 10.41 -8.22
C HIS A 141 -7.13 9.30 -9.20
N PRO A 142 -7.87 9.08 -10.30
CA PRO A 142 -7.60 8.01 -11.26
C PRO A 142 -6.17 8.02 -11.81
N GLN A 143 -5.57 9.20 -11.93
CA GLN A 143 -4.21 9.40 -12.39
C GLN A 143 -3.12 8.83 -11.46
N ASP A 144 -3.45 8.47 -10.21
CA ASP A 144 -2.53 7.75 -9.31
C ASP A 144 -2.69 6.22 -9.40
N GLY A 145 -3.49 5.73 -10.35
CA GLY A 145 -3.69 4.31 -10.57
C GLY A 145 -2.49 3.60 -11.21
N PRO A 146 -2.44 2.26 -11.11
CA PRO A 146 -1.30 1.44 -11.55
C PRO A 146 -0.83 1.73 -12.98
N GLN A 147 -1.76 1.90 -13.92
CA GLN A 147 -1.41 2.20 -15.32
C GLN A 147 -0.60 3.50 -15.43
N PHE A 148 -1.10 4.60 -14.87
CA PHE A 148 -0.45 5.90 -14.92
C PHE A 148 0.84 5.93 -14.10
N MET A 149 0.93 5.18 -13.01
CA MET A 149 2.18 4.98 -12.28
C MET A 149 3.26 4.33 -13.15
N ALA A 150 2.91 3.29 -13.91
CA ALA A 150 3.84 2.64 -14.83
C ALA A 150 4.28 3.59 -15.96
N GLU A 151 3.36 4.36 -16.53
CA GLU A 151 3.66 5.38 -17.54
C GLU A 151 4.60 6.47 -16.97
N GLU A 152 4.33 6.93 -15.75
CA GLU A 152 5.15 7.96 -15.09
C GLU A 152 6.56 7.46 -14.77
N ALA A 153 6.68 6.24 -14.23
CA ALA A 153 7.97 5.61 -13.95
C ALA A 153 8.82 5.46 -15.23
N LYS A 154 8.20 5.11 -16.37
CA LYS A 154 8.86 5.10 -17.69
C LYS A 154 9.27 6.49 -18.14
N LEU A 155 8.34 7.46 -18.07
CA LEU A 155 8.57 8.82 -18.57
C LEU A 155 9.73 9.51 -17.85
N PHE A 156 9.85 9.33 -16.54
CA PHE A 156 10.91 9.94 -15.73
C PHE A 156 12.11 9.02 -15.50
N ASN A 157 12.11 7.81 -16.08
CA ASN A 157 13.14 6.79 -15.89
C ASN A 157 13.48 6.57 -14.41
N TYR A 158 12.47 6.26 -13.60
CA TYR A 158 12.67 6.00 -12.18
C TYR A 158 13.67 4.84 -11.99
N PRO A 159 14.80 5.07 -11.28
CA PRO A 159 15.80 4.03 -11.07
C PRO A 159 15.41 3.06 -9.94
N PHE A 160 14.27 3.30 -9.30
CA PHE A 160 13.73 2.57 -8.15
C PHE A 160 12.33 2.05 -8.45
N PRO A 161 11.89 0.98 -7.77
CA PRO A 161 10.52 0.48 -7.90
C PRO A 161 9.50 1.49 -7.38
N TYR A 162 8.41 1.66 -8.13
CA TYR A 162 7.26 2.47 -7.74
C TYR A 162 6.04 1.58 -7.49
N LEU A 163 5.74 1.37 -6.22
CA LEU A 163 4.79 0.36 -5.73
C LEU A 163 3.41 0.95 -5.47
N PHE A 164 2.37 0.14 -5.68
CA PHE A 164 0.98 0.54 -5.44
C PHE A 164 0.43 -0.12 -4.17
N ASP A 165 0.06 0.71 -3.20
CA ASP A 165 -0.55 0.33 -1.91
C ASP A 165 -2.06 0.58 -1.95
N GLU A 166 -2.78 -0.36 -2.57
CA GLU A 166 -4.23 -0.25 -2.79
C GLU A 166 -5.02 -0.20 -1.46
N SER A 167 -4.64 -1.01 -0.47
CA SER A 167 -5.35 -1.06 0.82
C SER A 167 -5.03 0.13 1.71
N GLN A 168 -3.94 0.85 1.44
CA GLN A 168 -3.40 1.93 2.25
C GLN A 168 -2.89 1.47 3.62
N ASP A 169 -2.75 0.16 3.84
CA ASP A 169 -2.26 -0.40 5.10
C ASP A 169 -0.78 -0.05 5.31
N VAL A 170 0.00 -0.03 4.24
CA VAL A 170 1.43 0.31 4.33
C VAL A 170 1.58 1.79 4.69
N ALA A 171 0.85 2.69 4.03
CA ALA A 171 0.82 4.09 4.44
C ALA A 171 0.39 4.29 5.90
N ARG A 172 -0.63 3.55 6.37
CA ARG A 172 -1.05 3.57 7.78
C ARG A 172 0.05 3.12 8.72
N ALA A 173 0.72 2.01 8.40
CA ALA A 173 1.76 1.44 9.23
C ALA A 173 2.97 2.39 9.35
N PHE A 174 3.35 3.07 8.27
CA PHE A 174 4.39 4.11 8.29
C PHE A 174 3.91 5.43 8.93
N GLY A 175 2.59 5.60 9.09
CA GLY A 175 1.96 6.84 9.51
C GLY A 175 2.14 7.96 8.48
N ALA A 176 2.21 7.62 7.19
CA ALA A 176 2.36 8.58 6.10
C ALA A 176 1.06 9.37 5.90
N VAL A 177 1.13 10.69 5.80
CA VAL A 177 -0.06 11.56 5.77
C VAL A 177 -0.07 12.53 4.59
N CYS A 178 1.07 12.74 3.93
CA CYS A 178 1.16 13.61 2.77
C CYS A 178 2.07 13.06 1.67
N THR A 179 1.99 13.68 0.48
CA THR A 179 2.93 13.45 -0.62
C THR A 179 3.58 14.77 -1.07
N PRO A 180 4.92 14.80 -1.27
CA PRO A 180 5.86 13.73 -0.98
C PRO A 180 6.17 13.64 0.52
N GLU A 181 6.37 12.42 1.01
CA GLU A 181 6.87 12.18 2.36
C GLU A 181 8.01 11.16 2.34
N PHE A 182 9.14 11.50 2.98
CA PHE A 182 10.39 10.74 2.92
C PHE A 182 10.68 10.08 4.27
N PHE A 183 10.95 8.78 4.24
CA PHE A 183 11.37 7.98 5.39
C PHE A 183 12.69 7.30 5.04
N LEU A 184 13.79 7.74 5.65
CA LEU A 184 15.08 7.12 5.51
C LEU A 184 15.33 6.23 6.73
N PHE A 185 15.57 4.96 6.46
CA PHE A 185 15.98 3.97 7.44
C PHE A 185 17.44 3.64 7.25
N LYS A 186 18.12 3.32 8.35
CA LYS A 186 19.45 2.74 8.34
C LYS A 186 19.47 1.46 9.14
N LYS A 187 20.46 0.61 8.89
CA LYS A 187 20.73 -0.56 9.71
C LYS A 187 22.21 -0.74 9.97
N ASP A 188 22.51 -1.38 11.09
CA ASP A 188 23.86 -1.78 11.45
C ASP A 188 24.00 -3.31 11.25
N GLY A 189 24.72 -3.69 10.20
CA GLY A 189 24.90 -5.09 9.78
C GLY A 189 23.57 -5.80 9.46
N ARG A 190 23.28 -6.86 10.21
CA ARG A 190 22.06 -7.69 10.04
C ARG A 190 20.89 -7.27 10.93
N ARG A 191 20.96 -6.10 11.57
CA ARG A 191 19.85 -5.58 12.38
C ARG A 191 18.71 -5.07 11.49
N PRO A 192 17.48 -4.98 12.00
CA PRO A 192 16.37 -4.40 11.26
C PRO A 192 16.63 -2.94 10.87
N PHE A 193 15.97 -2.49 9.81
CA PHE A 193 15.90 -1.08 9.43
C PHE A 193 15.23 -0.23 10.52
N GLU A 194 15.94 0.80 11.00
CA GLU A 194 15.46 1.76 11.99
C GLU A 194 15.39 3.16 11.39
N LEU A 195 14.31 3.88 11.70
CA LEU A 195 14.06 5.21 11.18
C LEU A 195 15.18 6.17 11.61
N PHE A 196 15.88 6.70 10.63
CA PHE A 196 16.99 7.63 10.81
C PHE A 196 16.57 9.07 10.49
N TYR A 197 15.74 9.25 9.46
CA TYR A 197 15.22 10.55 9.07
C TYR A 197 13.80 10.43 8.54
N ARG A 198 12.93 11.37 8.95
CA ARG A 198 11.61 11.59 8.37
C ARG A 198 11.42 13.09 8.21
N GLY A 199 11.21 13.55 6.98
CA GLY A 199 11.15 14.98 6.76
C GLY A 199 11.03 15.41 5.32
N ARG A 200 11.50 16.63 5.07
CA ARG A 200 11.43 17.33 3.78
C ARG A 200 12.55 16.88 2.85
N PHE A 201 12.40 17.15 1.56
CA PHE A 201 13.51 17.04 0.61
C PHE A 201 14.53 18.18 0.82
N ASP A 202 14.01 19.41 0.87
CA ASP A 202 14.71 20.66 1.16
C ASP A 202 13.71 21.79 1.52
N ASP A 203 14.15 23.05 1.53
CA ASP A 203 13.34 24.25 1.78
C ASP A 203 12.51 24.72 0.56
N SER A 204 12.68 24.14 -0.62
CA SER A 204 11.96 24.55 -1.84
C SER A 204 10.49 24.15 -1.79
N ARG A 205 9.61 25.00 -2.32
CA ARG A 205 8.16 24.76 -2.42
C ARG A 205 7.67 25.29 -3.77
N PRO A 206 6.59 24.74 -4.34
CA PRO A 206 5.96 25.32 -5.53
C PRO A 206 5.61 26.81 -5.38
N SER A 207 5.34 27.25 -4.14
CA SER A 207 4.93 28.62 -3.81
C SER A 207 6.09 29.55 -3.45
N ASN A 208 7.34 29.10 -3.44
CA ASN A 208 8.48 29.93 -3.08
C ASN A 208 9.55 29.94 -4.18
N ASN A 209 10.43 30.93 -4.14
CA ASN A 209 11.52 31.09 -5.11
C ASN A 209 12.83 30.44 -4.64
N VAL A 210 12.74 29.47 -3.72
CA VAL A 210 13.93 28.78 -3.21
C VAL A 210 14.30 27.67 -4.20
N PRO A 211 15.55 27.62 -4.71
CA PRO A 211 15.99 26.57 -5.61
C PRO A 211 15.90 25.18 -4.96
N ILE A 212 15.60 24.16 -5.77
CA ILE A 212 15.66 22.77 -5.35
C ILE A 212 17.13 22.38 -5.17
N THR A 213 17.47 21.84 -4.00
CA THR A 213 18.82 21.46 -3.60
C THR A 213 18.91 20.03 -3.06
N GLY A 214 17.82 19.50 -2.52
CA GLY A 214 17.82 18.21 -1.80
C GLY A 214 18.71 18.19 -0.56
N ARG A 215 19.08 19.35 -0.02
CA ARG A 215 20.11 19.49 1.02
C ARG A 215 19.81 18.67 2.28
N ASP A 216 18.59 18.76 2.80
CA ASP A 216 18.20 18.08 4.04
C ASP A 216 18.24 16.55 3.88
N LEU A 217 17.64 16.05 2.80
CA LEU A 217 17.61 14.62 2.52
C LEU A 217 19.01 14.07 2.17
N SER A 218 19.81 14.82 1.41
CA SER A 218 21.17 14.42 1.03
C SER A 218 22.07 14.30 2.27
N LEU A 219 22.02 15.28 3.18
CA LEU A 219 22.74 15.25 4.44
C LEU A 219 22.35 14.03 5.28
N ALA A 220 21.05 13.73 5.36
CA ALA A 220 20.56 12.56 6.08
C ALA A 220 21.07 11.24 5.47
N ILE A 221 21.08 11.14 4.13
CA ILE A 221 21.61 9.95 3.44
C ILE A 221 23.12 9.83 3.66
N ASP A 222 23.87 10.92 3.53
CA ASP A 222 25.32 10.93 3.78
C ASP A 222 25.64 10.46 5.20
N CYS A 223 24.92 10.96 6.21
CA CYS A 223 25.09 10.50 7.59
C CYS A 223 24.69 9.03 7.77
N ALA A 224 23.61 8.57 7.14
CA ALA A 224 23.16 7.18 7.23
C ALA A 224 24.20 6.21 6.64
N LEU A 225 24.74 6.53 5.46
CA LEU A 225 25.70 5.70 4.74
C LEU A 225 27.11 5.75 5.37
N SER A 226 27.49 6.87 6.00
CA SER A 226 28.79 7.02 6.68
C SER A 226 28.79 6.56 8.14
N GLY A 227 27.63 6.15 8.69
CA GLY A 227 27.49 5.77 10.09
C GLY A 227 27.50 6.96 11.07
N GLN A 228 27.50 8.20 10.58
CA GLN A 228 27.43 9.39 11.41
C GLN A 228 26.03 9.59 12.01
N GLN A 229 25.95 10.32 13.12
CA GLN A 229 24.66 10.76 13.67
C GLN A 229 24.20 12.03 12.96
N LEU A 230 22.90 12.12 12.69
CA LEU A 230 22.26 13.38 12.31
C LEU A 230 22.34 14.32 13.51
N SER A 231 22.89 15.52 13.32
CA SER A 231 22.86 16.54 14.35
C SER A 231 21.40 16.86 14.71
N SER A 232 21.13 17.02 16.00
CA SER A 232 19.78 17.12 16.61
C SER A 232 18.91 18.29 16.12
N VAL A 233 19.38 19.10 15.19
CA VAL A 233 18.60 20.16 14.54
C VAL A 233 17.83 19.56 13.36
N GLN A 234 16.97 18.57 13.62
CA GLN A 234 15.78 18.43 12.80
C GLN A 234 14.94 19.68 13.10
N LYS A 235 15.07 20.72 12.25
CA LYS A 235 14.23 21.93 12.38
C LYS A 235 12.78 21.46 12.52
N PRO A 236 12.01 22.04 13.46
CA PRO A 236 10.59 21.74 13.61
C PRO A 236 9.92 21.71 12.24
N ARG A 237 9.03 20.74 12.04
CA ARG A 237 8.31 20.51 10.80
C ARG A 237 7.56 21.79 10.44
N ILE A 238 8.16 22.64 9.61
CA ILE A 238 7.48 23.82 9.09
C ILE A 238 6.39 23.25 8.18
N PRO A 239 5.12 23.62 8.38
CA PRO A 239 4.02 23.11 7.57
C PRO A 239 4.41 23.20 6.10
N LEU A 240 4.12 22.17 5.30
CA LEU A 240 4.50 22.07 3.86
C LEU A 240 3.86 23.13 2.96
#